data_AF-A0A136KLX0-F1
#
_entry.id   AF-A0A136KLX0-F1
#
_cell.length_a   1.000
_cell.length_b   1.000
_cell.length_c   1.000
_cell.angle_alpha   90.00
_cell.angle_beta   90.00
_cell.angle_gamma   90.00
#
_symmetry.space_group_name_H-M   'P 1'
#
loop_
_entity.id
_entity.type
_entity.pdbx_description
1 polymer ?
#
loop_
_entity_poly.entity_id
_entity_poly.type
_entity_poly.pdbx_seq_one_letter_code
_entity_poly.pdbx_strand_id
1 'polypeptide(L)'
;MVWLLYQSGQKWAAYLLTFGIVVSQLYQLQANVQKQSPMQLYNFHQAAILLSQKKEIVSEMYRLADAKPFTIGVIGTPYGVQTVWATVFENYLAERPTLEKPNWYGYQALGYPADSYFTKVDHPAERHILVIEQNYELFLSPYIYEQYMDSVNEATVLIEETELYGFKLQLREAKKQLVP
;
A
#
# COMPACT_ATOMS: atom_id res chain seq x y z
N MET A 1 30.01 24.31 8.31
CA MET A 1 29.61 25.51 9.06
C MET A 1 30.22 25.55 10.47
N VAL A 2 29.97 24.55 11.34
CA VAL A 2 30.58 24.46 12.70
C VAL A 2 32.11 24.57 12.68
N TRP A 3 32.77 23.86 11.77
CA TRP A 3 34.23 23.86 11.62
C TRP A 3 34.80 25.24 11.21
N LEU A 4 34.05 26.01 10.41
CA LEU A 4 34.44 27.37 10.01
C LEU A 4 34.35 28.34 11.20
N LEU A 5 33.30 28.23 12.02
CA LEU A 5 33.16 29.01 13.25
C LEU A 5 34.27 28.68 14.25
N TYR A 6 34.65 27.40 14.35
CA TYR A 6 35.74 26.95 15.21
C TYR A 6 37.10 27.51 14.77
N GLN A 7 37.41 27.50 13.47
CA GLN A 7 38.66 28.07 12.95
C GLN A 7 38.71 29.60 13.03
N SER A 8 37.57 30.28 12.91
CA SER A 8 37.47 31.75 13.03
C SER A 8 37.64 32.31 14.46
N GLY A 9 37.95 31.45 15.45
CA GLY A 9 38.11 31.83 16.85
C GLY A 9 36.80 31.93 17.64
N GLN A 10 35.64 31.83 16.98
CA GLN A 10 34.30 31.82 17.60
C GLN A 10 33.93 30.44 18.16
N LYS A 11 34.82 29.86 18.97
CA LYS A 11 34.67 28.49 19.51
C LYS A 11 33.38 28.31 20.30
N TRP A 12 32.94 29.34 21.03
CA TRP A 12 31.69 29.33 21.79
C TRP A 12 30.46 29.14 20.88
N ALA A 13 30.43 29.81 19.73
CA ALA A 13 29.34 29.69 18.76
C ALA A 13 29.34 28.29 18.09
N ALA A 14 30.52 27.74 17.81
CA ALA A 14 30.65 26.38 17.31
C ALA A 14 30.13 25.33 18.32
N TYR A 15 30.42 25.50 19.61
CA TYR A 15 29.92 24.61 20.67
C TYR A 15 28.40 24.72 20.84
N LEU A 16 27.84 25.94 20.85
CA LEU A 16 26.39 26.13 20.92
C LEU A 16 25.67 25.50 19.73
N LEU A 17 26.21 25.67 18.52
CA LEU A 17 25.59 25.10 17.32
C LEU A 17 25.66 23.57 17.33
N THR A 18 26.79 23.01 17.77
CA THR A 18 26.94 21.55 17.94
C THR A 18 25.97 21.02 18.98
N PHE A 19 25.86 21.70 20.13
CA PHE A 19 24.93 21.33 21.19
C PHE A 19 23.48 21.40 20.70
N GLY A 20 23.10 22.47 19.98
CA GLY A 20 21.77 22.60 19.38
C GLY A 20 21.45 21.47 18.38
N ILE A 21 22.42 21.07 17.56
CA ILE A 21 22.27 19.90 16.66
C ILE A 21 22.06 18.63 17.46
N VAL A 22 22.89 18.35 18.47
CA VAL A 22 22.77 17.14 19.29
C VAL A 22 21.43 17.11 20.04
N VAL A 23 21.02 18.21 20.66
CA VAL A 23 19.72 18.31 21.34
C VAL A 23 18.56 18.14 20.36
N SER A 24 18.63 18.73 19.17
CA SER A 24 17.61 18.52 18.12
C SER A 24 17.52 17.05 17.70
N GLN A 25 18.65 16.36 17.54
CA GLN A 25 18.67 14.95 17.17
C GLN A 25 18.13 14.06 18.31
N LEU A 26 18.47 14.36 19.57
CA LEU A 26 17.93 13.65 20.73
C LEU A 26 16.43 13.89 20.91
N TYR A 27 15.96 15.12 20.70
CA TYR A 27 14.54 15.46 20.73
C TYR A 27 13.79 14.75 19.61
N GLN A 28 14.35 14.69 18.40
CA GLN A 28 13.78 13.90 17.30
C GLN A 28 13.75 12.41 17.64
N LEU A 29 14.82 11.83 18.20
CA LEU A 29 14.84 10.43 18.64
C LEU A 29 13.80 10.17 19.72
N GLN A 30 13.64 11.07 20.69
CA GLN A 30 12.65 10.92 21.76
C GLN A 30 11.22 11.08 21.22
N ALA A 31 10.95 12.08 20.39
CA ALA A 31 9.67 12.22 19.68
C ALA A 31 9.38 11.00 18.79
N ASN A 32 10.43 10.41 18.22
CA ASN A 32 10.34 9.19 17.42
C ASN A 32 10.01 7.95 18.26
N VAL A 33 10.55 7.84 19.47
CA VAL A 33 10.21 6.78 20.44
C VAL A 33 8.80 6.97 20.99
N GLN A 34 8.39 8.23 21.18
CA GLN A 34 7.08 8.59 21.72
C GLN A 34 5.94 8.59 20.69
N LYS A 35 6.21 8.25 19.41
CA LYS A 35 5.22 8.11 18.33
C LYS A 35 4.39 9.39 18.06
N GLN A 36 4.91 10.58 18.37
CA GLN A 36 4.16 11.84 18.27
C GLN A 36 4.34 12.60 16.96
N SER A 37 5.16 12.10 16.01
CA SER A 37 5.41 12.80 14.75
C SER A 37 4.55 12.25 13.60
N PRO A 38 3.78 13.08 12.89
CA PRO A 38 2.98 12.65 11.73
C PRO A 38 3.85 12.09 10.57
N MET A 39 5.14 12.45 10.50
CA MET A 39 6.08 11.86 9.54
C MET A 39 6.45 10.40 9.85
N GLN A 40 6.22 9.92 11.07
CA GLN A 40 6.49 8.52 11.42
C GLN A 40 5.40 7.58 10.95
N LEU A 41 4.14 8.02 10.90
CA LEU A 41 3.04 7.21 10.37
C LEU A 41 3.37 6.68 8.96
N TYR A 42 3.95 7.52 8.10
CA TYR A 42 4.39 7.12 6.76
C TYR A 42 5.51 6.06 6.77
N ASN A 43 6.50 6.19 7.66
CA ASN A 43 7.61 5.24 7.77
C ASN A 43 7.17 3.90 8.41
N PHE A 44 6.23 3.91 9.35
CA PHE A 44 5.68 2.70 9.95
C PHE A 44 4.85 1.86 8.96
N HIS A 45 4.20 2.51 7.99
CA HIS A 45 3.37 1.82 7.00
C HIS A 45 4.19 1.00 5.98
N GLN A 46 5.37 1.50 5.57
CA GLN A 46 6.25 0.77 4.65
C GLN A 46 7.18 -0.24 5.34
N ALA A 47 7.47 -0.09 6.63
CA ALA A 47 8.54 -0.87 7.30
C ALA A 47 8.13 -2.28 7.78
N ALA A 48 6.85 -2.65 7.77
CA ALA A 48 6.40 -3.84 8.51
C ALA A 48 6.24 -5.14 7.70
N ILE A 49 6.21 -5.09 6.35
CA ILE A 49 6.00 -6.29 5.52
C ILE A 49 7.10 -6.47 4.47
N LEU A 50 7.67 -7.67 4.42
CA LEU A 50 8.71 -8.06 3.49
C LEU A 50 8.13 -8.35 2.09
N LEU A 51 8.96 -8.22 1.05
CA LEU A 51 8.56 -8.58 -0.32
C LEU A 51 8.15 -10.06 -0.42
N SER A 52 8.81 -10.97 0.31
CA SER A 52 8.43 -12.39 0.36
C SER A 52 7.01 -12.58 0.88
N GLN A 53 6.64 -11.89 1.95
CA GLN A 53 5.29 -11.93 2.52
C GLN A 53 4.25 -11.36 1.54
N LYS A 54 4.57 -10.28 0.81
CA LYS A 54 3.69 -9.77 -0.26
C LYS A 54 3.52 -10.76 -1.41
N LYS A 55 4.57 -11.52 -1.75
CA LYS A 55 4.48 -12.60 -2.75
C LYS A 55 3.63 -13.77 -2.27
N GLU A 56 3.65 -14.08 -0.96
CA GLU A 56 2.74 -15.06 -0.37
C GLU A 56 1.28 -14.58 -0.42
N ILE A 57 1.02 -13.29 -0.19
CA ILE A 57 -0.30 -12.69 -0.42
C ILE A 57 -0.74 -12.89 -1.88
N VAL A 58 0.11 -12.58 -2.87
CA VAL A 58 -0.21 -12.84 -4.28
C VAL A 58 -0.46 -14.33 -4.56
N SER A 59 0.34 -15.22 -3.96
CA SER A 59 0.12 -16.66 -4.07
C SER A 59 -1.27 -17.07 -3.57
N GLU A 60 -1.70 -16.50 -2.44
CA GLU A 60 -3.02 -16.72 -1.87
C GLU A 60 -4.13 -16.17 -2.77
N MET A 61 -3.92 -15.03 -3.44
CA MET A 61 -4.89 -14.53 -4.44
C MET A 61 -5.09 -15.52 -5.59
N TYR A 62 -4.01 -16.11 -6.12
CA TYR A 62 -4.11 -17.13 -7.16
C TYR A 62 -4.78 -18.41 -6.66
N ARG A 63 -4.56 -18.79 -5.39
CA ARG A 63 -5.26 -19.91 -4.76
C ARG A 63 -6.77 -19.64 -4.65
N LEU A 64 -7.16 -18.46 -4.16
CA LEU A 64 -8.55 -18.02 -4.04
C LEU A 64 -9.24 -17.91 -5.41
N ALA A 65 -8.51 -17.49 -6.44
CA ALA A 65 -9.02 -17.44 -7.81
C ALA A 65 -9.23 -18.83 -8.43
N ASP A 66 -8.71 -19.91 -7.81
CA ASP A 66 -8.83 -21.29 -8.27
C ASP A 66 -8.39 -21.46 -9.74
N ALA A 67 -7.23 -20.90 -10.07
CA ALA A 67 -6.65 -20.85 -11.41
C ALA A 67 -7.53 -20.19 -12.50
N LYS A 68 -8.63 -19.53 -12.14
CA LYS A 68 -9.42 -18.72 -13.08
C LYS A 68 -8.83 -17.31 -13.23
N PRO A 69 -9.01 -16.67 -14.41
CA PRO A 69 -8.73 -15.25 -14.56
C PRO A 69 -9.54 -14.43 -13.54
N PHE A 70 -8.90 -13.42 -12.96
CA PHE A 70 -9.52 -12.58 -11.94
C PHE A 70 -9.16 -11.11 -12.10
N THR A 71 -9.93 -10.26 -11.43
CA THR A 71 -9.62 -8.84 -11.26
C THR A 71 -9.12 -8.58 -9.86
N ILE A 72 -8.21 -7.62 -9.70
CA ILE A 72 -7.73 -7.14 -8.40
C ILE A 72 -8.22 -5.72 -8.15
N GLY A 73 -8.65 -5.45 -6.93
CA GLY A 73 -8.86 -4.12 -6.38
C GLY A 73 -8.07 -3.96 -5.08
N VAL A 74 -7.67 -2.73 -4.75
CA VAL A 74 -6.88 -2.46 -3.54
C VAL A 74 -7.43 -1.24 -2.81
N ILE A 75 -7.70 -1.42 -1.51
CA ILE A 75 -7.87 -0.34 -0.54
C ILE A 75 -6.59 -0.28 0.27
N GLY A 76 -5.81 0.77 0.04
CA GLY A 76 -4.49 0.88 0.61
C GLY A 76 -3.92 2.28 0.49
N THR A 77 -2.67 2.44 0.91
CA THR A 77 -1.99 3.73 0.88
C THR A 77 -0.67 3.64 0.09
N PRO A 78 -0.49 4.45 -0.97
CA PRO A 78 -1.38 5.52 -1.43
C PRO A 78 -2.63 4.99 -2.18
N TYR A 79 -3.78 5.61 -1.92
CA TYR A 79 -5.06 5.18 -2.50
C TYR A 79 -5.09 5.25 -4.02
N GLY A 80 -5.49 4.16 -4.66
CA GLY A 80 -5.58 4.05 -6.12
C GLY A 80 -4.24 3.96 -6.86
N VAL A 81 -3.10 3.98 -6.16
CA VAL A 81 -1.78 3.88 -6.77
C VAL A 81 -1.37 2.41 -6.89
N GLN A 82 -1.07 1.98 -8.12
CA GLN A 82 -0.82 0.58 -8.42
C GLN A 82 0.63 0.14 -8.25
N THR A 83 1.58 1.08 -8.14
CA THR A 83 3.03 0.83 -8.23
C THR A 83 3.49 -0.32 -7.33
N VAL A 84 3.03 -0.35 -6.08
CA VAL A 84 3.42 -1.39 -5.11
C VAL A 84 2.96 -2.77 -5.57
N TRP A 85 1.71 -2.91 -5.98
CA TRP A 85 1.15 -4.18 -6.42
C TRP A 85 1.70 -4.59 -7.78
N ALA A 86 1.92 -3.64 -8.69
CA ALA A 86 2.57 -3.89 -9.97
C ALA A 86 3.96 -4.53 -9.77
N THR A 87 4.80 -3.95 -8.89
CA THR A 87 6.11 -4.52 -8.57
C THR A 87 6.01 -5.91 -7.94
N VAL A 88 5.06 -6.14 -7.02
CA VAL A 88 4.91 -7.45 -6.36
C VAL A 88 4.46 -8.51 -7.38
N PHE A 89 3.48 -8.21 -8.23
CA PHE A 89 3.03 -9.12 -9.28
C PHE A 89 4.13 -9.39 -10.31
N GLU A 90 4.88 -8.37 -10.72
CA GLU A 90 6.00 -8.54 -11.66
C GLU A 90 7.05 -9.52 -11.11
N ASN A 91 7.46 -9.35 -9.84
CA ASN A 91 8.39 -10.26 -9.19
C ASN A 91 7.82 -11.68 -9.00
N TYR A 92 6.53 -11.80 -8.69
CA TYR A 92 5.88 -13.10 -8.50
C TYR A 92 5.73 -13.88 -9.81
N LEU A 93 5.34 -13.19 -10.89
CA LEU A 93 5.10 -13.75 -12.22
C LEU A 93 6.40 -14.06 -12.96
N ALA A 94 7.48 -13.32 -12.72
CA ALA A 94 8.80 -13.64 -13.27
C ALA A 94 9.26 -15.06 -12.86
N GLU A 95 8.87 -15.52 -11.68
CA GLU A 95 9.16 -16.88 -11.18
C GLU A 95 8.10 -17.92 -11.62
N ARG A 96 6.95 -17.47 -12.12
CA ARG A 96 5.77 -18.31 -12.44
C ARG A 96 5.14 -17.85 -13.77
N PRO A 97 5.86 -17.99 -14.90
CA PRO A 97 5.46 -17.42 -16.18
C PRO A 97 4.19 -18.05 -16.79
N THR A 98 3.71 -19.18 -16.24
CA THR A 98 2.46 -19.83 -16.67
C THR A 98 1.21 -19.19 -16.07
N LEU A 99 1.36 -18.31 -15.08
CA LEU A 99 0.23 -17.61 -14.46
C LEU A 99 -0.08 -16.32 -15.22
N GLU A 100 -1.37 -16.04 -15.39
CA GLU A 100 -1.83 -14.82 -16.04
C GLU A 100 -1.88 -13.65 -15.05
N LYS A 101 -1.45 -12.47 -15.50
CA LYS A 101 -1.57 -11.22 -14.76
C LYS A 101 -3.05 -10.81 -14.65
N PRO A 102 -3.55 -10.46 -13.46
CA PRO A 102 -4.94 -10.01 -13.31
C PRO A 102 -5.17 -8.63 -13.94
N ASN A 103 -6.43 -8.30 -14.18
CA ASN A 103 -6.86 -6.95 -14.55
C ASN A 103 -7.15 -6.10 -13.31
N TRP A 104 -7.01 -4.78 -13.40
CA TRP A 104 -7.33 -3.88 -12.28
C TRP A 104 -8.78 -3.42 -12.35
N TYR A 105 -9.52 -3.60 -11.26
CA TYR A 105 -10.88 -3.10 -11.10
C TYR A 105 -10.96 -2.10 -9.93
N GLY A 106 -11.72 -1.03 -10.13
CA GLY A 106 -11.94 0.04 -9.15
C GLY A 106 -11.13 1.30 -9.44
N TYR A 107 -11.02 2.16 -8.43
CA TYR A 107 -10.30 3.43 -8.55
C TYR A 107 -8.82 3.21 -8.91
N GLN A 108 -8.33 4.04 -9.83
CA GLN A 108 -6.92 4.09 -10.22
C GLN A 108 -6.53 5.56 -10.32
N ALA A 109 -5.52 5.95 -9.55
CA ALA A 109 -4.86 7.24 -9.68
C ALA A 109 -3.97 7.23 -10.93
N LEU A 110 -4.01 8.30 -11.72
CA LEU A 110 -3.18 8.47 -12.92
C LEU A 110 -2.00 9.39 -12.63
N GLY A 111 -0.91 9.23 -13.38
CA GLY A 111 0.32 10.01 -13.26
C GLY A 111 1.36 9.40 -12.32
N TYR A 112 1.20 8.15 -11.89
CA TYR A 112 2.16 7.43 -11.06
C TYR A 112 2.94 6.38 -11.87
N PRO A 113 4.13 5.97 -11.41
CA PRO A 113 4.85 4.87 -12.04
C PRO A 113 4.01 3.59 -12.08
N ALA A 114 4.08 2.85 -13.19
CA ALA A 114 3.37 1.59 -13.42
C ALA A 114 1.85 1.67 -13.64
N ASP A 115 1.28 2.84 -13.94
CA ASP A 115 -0.15 2.98 -14.29
C ASP A 115 -0.59 2.15 -15.51
N SER A 116 0.36 1.72 -16.35
CA SER A 116 0.12 0.85 -17.50
C SER A 116 0.39 -0.64 -17.22
N TYR A 117 0.81 -0.99 -16.00
CA TYR A 117 1.15 -2.38 -15.69
C TYR A 117 -0.10 -3.26 -15.68
N PHE A 118 -1.17 -2.86 -14.99
CA PHE A 118 -2.43 -3.58 -15.06
C PHE A 118 -3.32 -3.01 -16.16
N THR A 119 -4.09 -3.88 -16.82
CA THR A 119 -5.17 -3.42 -17.69
C THR A 119 -6.34 -3.03 -16.80
N LYS A 120 -6.72 -1.75 -16.79
CA LYS A 120 -7.91 -1.29 -16.08
C LYS A 120 -9.17 -1.79 -16.80
N VAL A 121 -10.14 -2.27 -16.04
CA VAL A 121 -11.45 -2.69 -16.53
C VAL A 121 -12.58 -2.00 -15.77
N ASP A 122 -13.70 -1.75 -16.44
CA ASP A 122 -14.86 -1.07 -15.86
C ASP A 122 -15.78 -2.01 -15.06
N HIS A 123 -15.60 -3.32 -15.22
CA HIS A 123 -16.39 -4.35 -14.54
C HIS A 123 -15.48 -5.42 -13.93
N PRO A 124 -15.84 -5.97 -12.75
CA PRO A 124 -15.10 -7.06 -12.16
C PRO A 124 -15.24 -8.32 -13.03
N ALA A 125 -14.19 -9.14 -13.08
CA ALA A 125 -14.29 -10.49 -13.63
C ALA A 125 -15.19 -11.38 -12.74
N GLU A 126 -15.53 -12.58 -13.21
CA GLU A 126 -16.28 -13.58 -12.42
C GLU A 126 -15.67 -13.74 -11.02
N ARG A 127 -14.33 -13.79 -10.95
CA ARG A 127 -13.56 -13.73 -9.72
C ARG A 127 -12.97 -12.33 -9.55
N HIS A 128 -13.23 -11.71 -8.41
CA HIS A 128 -12.64 -10.45 -7.99
C HIS A 128 -11.98 -10.62 -6.63
N ILE A 129 -10.70 -10.23 -6.52
CA ILE A 129 -9.99 -10.20 -5.25
C ILE A 129 -9.83 -8.75 -4.81
N LEU A 130 -10.48 -8.39 -3.71
CA LEU A 130 -10.26 -7.11 -3.07
C LEU A 130 -9.21 -7.28 -1.96
N VAL A 131 -8.15 -6.50 -2.05
CA VAL A 131 -7.09 -6.42 -1.04
C VAL A 131 -7.31 -5.19 -0.19
N ILE A 132 -7.42 -5.39 1.13
CA ILE A 132 -7.47 -4.31 2.10
C ILE A 132 -6.15 -4.34 2.87
N GLU A 133 -5.32 -3.30 2.66
CA GLU A 133 -4.00 -3.22 3.26
C GLU A 133 -4.06 -2.97 4.77
N GLN A 134 -3.05 -3.46 5.49
CA GLN A 134 -2.91 -3.20 6.92
C GLN A 134 -2.95 -1.70 7.24
N ASN A 135 -3.54 -1.35 8.38
CA ASN A 135 -3.59 0.02 8.88
C ASN A 135 -4.30 1.03 7.96
N TYR A 136 -5.07 0.59 6.95
CA TYR A 136 -5.79 1.50 6.04
C TYR A 136 -6.61 2.56 6.79
N GLU A 137 -7.19 2.23 7.95
CA GLU A 137 -7.97 3.12 8.81
C GLU A 137 -7.19 4.32 9.35
N LEU A 138 -5.86 4.24 9.42
CA LEU A 138 -5.01 5.33 9.89
C LEU A 138 -4.67 6.34 8.77
N PHE A 139 -4.81 5.94 7.51
CA PHE A 139 -4.33 6.69 6.35
C PHE A 139 -5.42 7.06 5.35
N LEU A 140 -6.53 6.34 5.35
CA LEU A 140 -7.70 6.61 4.53
C LEU A 140 -8.80 7.20 5.40
N SER A 141 -9.45 8.25 4.91
CA SER A 141 -10.64 8.76 5.59
C SER A 141 -11.75 7.70 5.54
N PRO A 142 -12.57 7.59 6.60
CA PRO A 142 -13.74 6.70 6.60
C PRO A 142 -14.65 6.93 5.39
N TYR A 143 -14.80 8.19 4.97
CA TYR A 143 -15.57 8.56 3.79
C TYR A 143 -15.04 7.92 2.48
N ILE A 144 -13.71 7.93 2.26
CA ILE A 144 -13.12 7.30 1.06
C ILE A 144 -13.31 5.78 1.12
N TYR A 145 -13.14 5.19 2.30
CA TYR A 145 -13.36 3.77 2.50
C TYR A 145 -14.80 3.37 2.19
N GLU A 146 -15.78 4.04 2.80
CA GLU A 146 -17.21 3.80 2.60
C GLU A 146 -17.58 3.95 1.12
N GLN A 147 -17.19 5.04 0.47
CA GLN A 147 -17.48 5.28 -0.94
C GLN A 147 -16.91 4.17 -1.85
N TYR A 148 -15.67 3.73 -1.59
CA TYR A 148 -15.08 2.65 -2.37
C TYR A 148 -15.78 1.32 -2.11
N MET A 149 -16.06 1.00 -0.84
CA MET A 149 -16.74 -0.22 -0.47
C MET A 149 -18.16 -0.28 -1.02
N ASP A 150 -18.89 0.83 -1.06
CA ASP A 150 -20.20 0.93 -1.70
C ASP A 150 -20.11 0.57 -3.18
N SER A 151 -19.16 1.17 -3.91
CA SER A 151 -18.95 0.84 -5.33
C SER A 151 -18.59 -0.63 -5.56
N VAL A 152 -17.72 -1.21 -4.73
CA VAL A 152 -17.38 -2.63 -4.83
C VAL A 152 -18.57 -3.52 -4.46
N ASN A 153 -19.30 -3.19 -3.39
CA ASN A 153 -20.48 -3.92 -2.93
C ASN A 153 -21.64 -3.82 -3.89
N GLU A 154 -21.75 -2.75 -4.69
CA GLU A 154 -22.72 -2.62 -5.75
C GLU A 154 -22.45 -3.63 -6.86
N ALA A 155 -21.19 -3.78 -7.27
CA ALA A 155 -20.79 -4.64 -8.40
C ALA A 155 -20.50 -6.11 -8.03
N THR A 156 -20.23 -6.41 -6.76
CA THR A 156 -19.76 -7.73 -6.33
C THR A 156 -20.43 -8.21 -5.04
N VAL A 157 -20.37 -9.52 -4.78
CA VAL A 157 -20.79 -10.17 -3.53
C VAL A 157 -19.58 -10.81 -2.88
N LEU A 158 -19.40 -10.60 -1.58
CA LEU A 158 -18.35 -11.26 -0.80
C LEU A 158 -18.66 -12.76 -0.66
N ILE A 159 -17.68 -13.59 -1.00
CA ILE A 159 -17.78 -15.06 -0.89
C ILE A 159 -16.94 -15.57 0.27
N GLU A 160 -15.69 -15.13 0.36
CA GLU A 160 -14.72 -15.55 1.38
C GLU A 160 -13.83 -14.38 1.76
N GLU A 161 -13.45 -14.28 3.03
CA GLU A 161 -12.44 -13.35 3.52
C GLU A 161 -11.37 -14.13 4.28
N THR A 162 -10.11 -13.90 3.93
CA THR A 162 -8.94 -14.47 4.58
C THR A 162 -8.01 -13.34 5.00
N GLU A 163 -7.41 -13.46 6.19
CA GLU A 163 -6.42 -12.50 6.68
C GLU A 163 -5.01 -13.09 6.62
N LEU A 164 -4.07 -12.34 6.05
CA LEU A 164 -2.67 -12.74 5.95
C LEU A 164 -1.75 -11.53 6.18
N TYR A 165 -0.88 -11.61 7.18
CA TYR A 165 0.04 -10.53 7.57
C TYR A 165 -0.64 -9.17 7.82
N GLY A 166 -1.88 -9.18 8.33
CA GLY A 166 -2.68 -7.98 8.56
C GLY A 166 -3.34 -7.39 7.31
N PHE A 167 -3.21 -8.05 6.15
CA PHE A 167 -3.98 -7.76 4.94
C PHE A 167 -5.23 -8.61 4.93
N LYS A 168 -6.38 -8.02 4.61
CA LYS A 168 -7.59 -8.79 4.33
C LYS A 168 -7.69 -9.02 2.83
N LEU A 169 -7.88 -10.28 2.45
CA LEU A 169 -8.10 -10.73 1.09
C LEU A 169 -9.53 -11.20 0.99
N GLN A 170 -10.35 -10.44 0.28
CA GLN A 170 -11.72 -10.78 0.03
C GLN A 170 -11.86 -11.39 -1.37
N LEU A 171 -12.23 -12.67 -1.43
CA LEU A 171 -12.74 -13.27 -2.64
C LEU A 171 -14.19 -12.84 -2.83
N ARG A 172 -14.47 -12.25 -3.99
CA ARG A 172 -15.76 -11.69 -4.35
C ARG A 172 -16.15 -12.18 -5.74
N GLU A 173 -17.44 -12.34 -5.96
CA GLU A 173 -18.00 -12.68 -7.27
C GLU A 173 -18.74 -11.49 -7.87
N ALA A 174 -18.60 -11.28 -9.17
CA ALA A 174 -19.38 -10.27 -9.88
C ALA A 174 -20.87 -10.55 -9.74
N LYS A 175 -21.66 -9.55 -9.38
CA LYS A 175 -23.12 -9.66 -9.50
C LYS A 175 -23.43 -9.81 -10.98
N LYS A 176 -24.27 -10.79 -11.32
CA LYS A 176 -24.82 -10.90 -12.68
C LYS A 176 -25.52 -9.57 -12.96
N GLN A 177 -25.00 -8.79 -13.91
CA GLN A 177 -25.73 -7.63 -14.41
C GLN A 177 -27.08 -8.14 -14.91
N LEU A 178 -28.16 -7.67 -14.29
CA LEU A 178 -29.47 -7.76 -14.91
C LEU A 178 -29.36 -6.90 -16.17
N VAL A 179 -29.14 -7.53 -17.31
CA VAL A 179 -29.23 -6.86 -18.61
C VAL A 179 -30.66 -6.32 -18.70
N PRO A 180 -30.88 -4.99 -18.81
CA PRO A 180 -32.21 -4.46 -19.09
C PRO A 180 -32.72 -4.89 -20.46
#